data_AF-A0A164L9H5-F1
#
_entry.id   AF-A0A164L9H5-F1
#
_cell.length_a   1.000
_cell.length_b   1.000
_cell.length_c   1.000
_cell.angle_alpha   90.00
_cell.angle_beta   90.00
_cell.angle_gamma   90.00
#
_symmetry.space_group_name_H-M   'P 1'
#
loop_
_entity.id
_entity.type
_entity.pdbx_description
1 polymer ?
#
loop_
_entity_poly.entity_id
_entity_poly.type
_entity_poly.pdbx_seq_one_letter_code
_entity_poly.pdbx_strand_id
1 'polypeptide(L)'
;MGFKYGVEVSPEQLTVTSKNNTGKRKAYKDEESNIYLDCKHCGIAPIENFGSDKRGFMGRRAECTLCRRRTDGHKILNTKVKIIVEEVEIEVTINKITQAGRKSYIDKFETIYLDCTKCSFIGPLNAFYSDPKSLYDKHSHCKSCVDESNRKWEVENKEHAIQIQRDYYRNNIEEIRRKSKERRNRNQEKIKLARKKYLRENKLKIYWKKKKDREQNPEKHKLRIENWIKNNPEKHKLLSQRRLARQKMLPDTLTEEQLITVMKKYNGSCCLTGINEDVTIDHVVPLFTGHGGTIYENVIPLTRKLNSSKQEKNIFEWAELLHEYYGFTMERFYEVIQEVAERNNMTIDEYKTYYFSCFENCKSVNIEILNKGNTANKEALDKATKLYVESDLSISEILEVTNITLGQLNAHLRRCKIERKRRKNRKKYYIKGKEKQLSLDSLI
;
A
#
# COMPACT_ATOMS: atom_id res chain seq x y z
N MET A 1 -49.53 0.44 57.71
CA MET A 1 -50.55 1.05 56.83
C MET A 1 -50.04 2.45 56.45
N GLY A 2 -49.65 2.85 55.24
CA GLY A 2 -49.44 2.23 53.95
C GLY A 2 -48.97 3.35 53.00
N PHE A 3 -47.66 3.44 52.71
CA PHE A 3 -47.17 4.26 51.59
C PHE A 3 -47.01 3.35 50.39
N LYS A 4 -48.11 3.16 49.66
CA LYS A 4 -48.04 2.60 48.32
C LYS A 4 -48.23 3.74 47.33
N TYR A 5 -47.09 4.36 47.03
CA TYR A 5 -46.78 5.13 45.83
C TYR A 5 -47.42 6.53 45.72
N GLY A 6 -46.65 7.54 46.12
CA GLY A 6 -46.92 8.95 45.87
C GLY A 6 -46.13 9.88 46.80
N VAL A 7 -44.87 10.18 46.43
CA VAL A 7 -43.93 11.10 47.12
C VAL A 7 -43.45 10.65 48.50
N GLU A 8 -42.13 10.70 48.72
CA GLU A 8 -41.47 10.46 50.01
C GLU A 8 -41.64 11.66 50.96
N VAL A 9 -42.87 12.11 51.20
CA VAL A 9 -43.13 13.06 52.28
C VAL A 9 -43.88 12.32 53.38
N SER A 10 -43.29 12.28 54.58
CA SER A 10 -43.99 11.70 55.73
C SER A 10 -45.21 12.57 56.05
N PRO A 11 -46.41 12.02 56.32
CA PRO A 11 -47.59 12.79 56.69
C PRO A 11 -47.40 13.64 57.94
N GLU A 12 -46.40 13.32 58.78
CA GLU A 12 -46.00 14.14 59.92
C GLU A 12 -45.40 15.50 59.50
N GLN A 13 -44.89 15.61 58.28
CA GLN A 13 -44.25 16.82 57.72
C GLN A 13 -45.25 17.69 56.93
N LEU A 14 -46.54 17.32 56.92
CA LEU A 14 -47.57 17.96 56.10
C LEU A 14 -48.66 18.58 56.98
N THR A 15 -48.89 19.88 56.79
CA THR A 15 -49.98 20.60 57.48
C THR A 15 -51.26 20.60 56.65
N VAL A 16 -52.39 20.24 57.26
CA VAL A 16 -53.69 20.24 56.57
C VAL A 16 -54.17 21.68 56.36
N THR A 17 -54.35 22.09 55.10
CA THR A 17 -54.76 23.44 54.74
C THR A 17 -56.26 23.59 54.51
N SER A 18 -56.92 22.54 53.99
CA SER A 18 -58.37 22.56 53.77
C SER A 18 -58.95 21.14 53.72
N LYS A 19 -60.27 21.03 53.88
CA LYS A 19 -61.03 19.78 53.79
C LYS A 19 -62.24 19.98 52.88
N ASN A 20 -62.66 18.91 52.19
CA ASN A 20 -63.91 18.94 51.42
C ASN A 20 -65.15 18.93 52.34
N ASN A 21 -66.35 19.14 51.79
CA ASN A 21 -67.60 19.24 52.56
C ASN A 21 -67.91 18.02 53.45
N THR A 22 -67.40 16.83 53.11
CA THR A 22 -67.58 15.61 53.91
C THR A 22 -66.46 15.36 54.91
N GLY A 23 -65.42 16.20 54.93
CA GLY A 23 -64.23 16.06 55.77
C GLY A 23 -63.30 14.89 55.41
N LYS A 24 -63.69 14.05 54.44
CA LYS A 24 -62.99 12.81 54.06
C LYS A 24 -61.75 13.05 53.19
N ARG A 25 -61.70 14.17 52.47
CA ARG A 25 -60.61 14.50 51.54
C ARG A 25 -59.95 15.79 52.00
N LYS A 26 -58.62 15.76 52.15
CA LYS A 26 -57.83 16.86 52.68
C LYS A 26 -56.85 17.39 51.63
N ALA A 27 -56.52 18.66 51.79
CA ALA A 27 -55.38 19.30 51.14
C ALA A 27 -54.30 19.56 52.18
N TYR A 28 -53.05 19.44 51.77
CA TYR A 28 -51.88 19.55 52.62
C TYR A 28 -50.87 20.52 52.02
N LYS A 29 -49.99 21.03 52.88
CA LYS A 29 -48.89 21.90 52.52
C LYS A 29 -47.62 21.51 53.29
N ASP A 30 -46.48 21.50 52.62
CA ASP A 30 -45.17 21.30 53.25
C ASP A 30 -44.52 22.63 53.67
N GLU A 31 -43.33 22.57 54.27
CA GLU A 31 -42.56 23.75 54.70
C GLU A 31 -42.16 24.66 53.52
N GLU A 32 -41.94 24.09 52.33
CA GLU A 32 -41.61 24.81 51.10
C GLU A 32 -42.84 25.38 50.38
N SER A 33 -44.02 25.24 50.96
CA SER A 33 -45.29 25.69 50.40
C SER A 33 -45.85 24.93 49.20
N ASN A 34 -45.35 23.73 48.91
CA ASN A 34 -45.93 22.83 47.90
C ASN A 34 -47.27 22.27 48.38
N ILE A 35 -48.22 22.09 47.46
CA ILE A 35 -49.60 21.68 47.80
C ILE A 35 -49.83 20.21 47.40
N TYR A 36 -50.42 19.44 48.32
CA TYR A 36 -50.78 18.04 48.11
C TYR A 36 -52.26 17.82 48.36
N LEU A 37 -52.84 16.78 47.75
CA LEU A 37 -54.23 16.38 47.90
C LEU A 37 -54.36 14.88 48.18
N ASP A 38 -55.39 14.50 48.92
CA ASP A 38 -55.80 13.10 49.02
C ASP A 38 -56.28 12.57 47.66
N CYS A 39 -55.70 11.46 47.22
CA CYS A 39 -56.15 10.62 46.12
C CYS A 39 -56.99 9.46 46.69
N LYS A 40 -58.14 9.19 46.07
CA LYS A 40 -59.03 8.09 46.45
C LYS A 40 -58.41 6.67 46.35
N HIS A 41 -57.21 6.55 45.79
CA HIS A 41 -56.55 5.25 45.51
C HIS A 41 -55.14 5.11 46.12
N CYS A 42 -54.31 6.15 46.09
CA CYS A 42 -52.90 6.05 46.50
C CYS A 42 -52.54 6.85 47.75
N GLY A 43 -53.52 7.47 48.43
CA GLY A 43 -53.24 8.36 49.56
C GLY A 43 -52.84 9.75 49.08
N ILE A 44 -51.83 10.38 49.68
CA ILE A 44 -51.46 11.76 49.39
C ILE A 44 -50.66 11.84 48.07
N ALA A 45 -50.94 12.84 47.24
CA ALA A 45 -50.16 13.13 46.04
C ALA A 45 -50.10 14.64 45.73
N PRO A 46 -49.08 15.14 45.02
CA PRO A 46 -48.97 16.54 44.63
C PRO A 46 -50.15 17.03 43.80
N ILE A 47 -50.56 18.28 43.97
CA ILE A 47 -51.74 18.85 43.32
C ILE A 47 -51.63 18.85 41.78
N GLU A 48 -50.42 19.01 41.24
CA GLU A 48 -50.12 18.96 39.81
C GLU A 48 -50.41 17.58 39.20
N ASN A 49 -50.39 16.54 40.03
CA ASN A 49 -50.74 15.18 39.62
C ASN A 49 -52.25 14.94 39.59
N PHE A 50 -53.10 15.95 39.76
CA PHE A 50 -54.55 15.83 39.59
C PHE A 50 -55.04 16.63 38.37
N GLY A 51 -55.83 15.98 37.52
CA GLY A 51 -56.50 16.67 36.42
C GLY A 51 -57.53 17.69 36.93
N SER A 52 -57.78 18.75 36.16
CA SER A 52 -58.78 19.77 36.48
C SER A 52 -60.20 19.20 36.45
N ASP A 53 -61.01 19.56 37.44
CA ASP A 53 -62.45 19.30 37.51
C ASP A 53 -63.12 20.43 38.29
N LYS A 54 -63.93 21.25 37.61
CA LYS A 54 -64.58 22.43 38.20
C LYS A 54 -65.50 22.07 39.38
N ARG A 55 -65.99 20.82 39.45
CA ARG A 55 -66.84 20.33 40.54
C ARG A 55 -66.04 19.59 41.63
N GLY A 56 -64.74 19.39 41.40
CA GLY A 56 -63.85 18.67 42.31
C GLY A 56 -63.33 19.53 43.45
N PHE A 57 -62.95 18.90 44.56
CA PHE A 57 -62.29 19.57 45.68
C PHE A 57 -61.02 20.28 45.20
N MET A 58 -60.88 21.57 45.53
CA MET A 58 -59.84 22.49 45.01
C MET A 58 -59.76 22.56 43.47
N GLY A 59 -60.86 22.34 42.77
CA GLY A 59 -60.89 22.35 41.30
C GLY A 59 -60.19 21.14 40.67
N ARG A 60 -59.96 20.06 41.43
CA ARG A 60 -59.19 18.88 41.04
C ARG A 60 -60.00 17.59 41.21
N ARG A 61 -59.80 16.65 40.29
CA ARG A 61 -60.41 15.30 40.33
C ARG A 61 -60.09 14.55 41.62
N ALA A 62 -60.94 13.57 41.98
CA ALA A 62 -60.79 12.72 43.17
C ALA A 62 -59.62 11.72 43.10
N GLU A 63 -59.15 11.40 41.90
CA GLU A 63 -58.04 10.49 41.63
C GLU A 63 -56.91 11.24 40.91
N CYS A 64 -55.65 10.90 41.23
CA CYS A 64 -54.50 11.46 40.52
C CYS A 64 -54.39 10.87 39.11
N THR A 65 -53.67 11.56 38.22
CA THR A 65 -53.45 11.20 36.82
C THR A 65 -52.81 9.82 36.68
N LEU A 66 -51.91 9.45 37.59
CA LEU A 66 -51.29 8.12 37.63
C LEU A 66 -52.30 7.02 37.96
N CYS A 67 -53.12 7.20 39.00
CA CYS A 67 -54.16 6.25 39.37
C CYS A 67 -55.25 6.15 38.29
N ARG A 68 -55.62 7.27 37.66
CA ARG A 68 -56.58 7.30 36.54
C ARG A 68 -56.06 6.57 35.31
N ARG A 69 -54.80 6.80 34.93
CA ARG A 69 -54.16 6.07 33.81
C ARG A 69 -54.11 4.56 34.09
N ARG A 70 -53.89 4.16 35.35
CA ARG A 70 -53.97 2.74 35.75
C ARG A 70 -55.39 2.21 35.61
N THR A 71 -56.41 2.86 36.16
CA THR A 71 -57.80 2.38 36.06
C THR A 71 -58.30 2.34 34.61
N ASP A 72 -57.98 3.33 33.78
CA ASP A 72 -58.34 3.33 32.36
C ASP A 72 -57.53 2.30 31.54
N GLY A 73 -56.27 2.05 31.88
CA GLY A 73 -55.46 0.98 31.29
C GLY A 73 -55.93 -0.42 31.68
N HIS A 74 -56.31 -0.64 32.94
CA HIS A 74 -56.85 -1.93 33.40
C HIS A 74 -58.19 -2.27 32.73
N LYS A 75 -58.98 -1.29 32.29
CA LYS A 75 -60.24 -1.52 31.55
C LYS A 75 -60.03 -2.19 30.18
N ILE A 76 -58.84 -2.03 29.57
CA ILE A 76 -58.55 -2.59 28.24
C ILE A 76 -57.70 -3.87 28.30
N LEU A 77 -57.26 -4.30 29.49
CA LEU A 77 -56.64 -5.62 29.64
C LEU A 77 -57.63 -6.70 29.19
N ASN A 78 -57.11 -7.79 28.65
CA ASN A 78 -57.91 -8.87 28.06
C ASN A 78 -58.72 -8.48 26.80
N THR A 79 -58.52 -7.27 26.27
CA THR A 79 -59.10 -6.91 24.96
C THR A 79 -58.35 -7.64 23.85
N LYS A 80 -59.11 -8.28 22.96
CA LYS A 80 -58.61 -8.94 21.76
C LYS A 80 -58.42 -7.94 20.64
N VAL A 81 -57.29 -8.03 19.95
CA VAL A 81 -56.89 -7.18 18.83
C VAL A 81 -56.38 -8.09 17.72
N LYS A 82 -56.79 -7.82 16.48
CA LYS A 82 -56.25 -8.49 15.30
C LYS A 82 -55.01 -7.74 14.82
N ILE A 83 -53.92 -8.45 14.60
CA ILE A 83 -52.66 -7.92 14.06
C ILE A 83 -52.22 -8.76 12.87
N ILE A 84 -51.42 -8.16 11.99
CA ILE A 84 -50.83 -8.85 10.84
C ILE A 84 -49.37 -9.13 11.16
N VAL A 85 -48.98 -10.41 11.16
CA VAL A 85 -47.60 -10.87 11.33
C VAL A 85 -47.28 -11.77 10.15
N GLU A 86 -46.23 -11.43 9.38
CA GLU A 86 -45.81 -12.20 8.19
C GLU A 86 -46.97 -12.47 7.21
N GLU A 87 -47.78 -11.44 6.93
CA GLU A 87 -48.95 -11.50 6.03
C GLU A 87 -50.12 -12.38 6.54
N VAL A 88 -50.04 -12.90 7.77
CA VAL A 88 -51.11 -13.67 8.42
C VAL A 88 -51.80 -12.82 9.48
N GLU A 89 -53.13 -12.76 9.43
CA GLU A 89 -53.94 -12.13 10.49
C GLU A 89 -54.03 -13.08 11.70
N ILE A 90 -53.56 -12.61 12.85
CA ILE A 90 -53.63 -13.33 14.12
C ILE A 90 -54.35 -12.50 15.18
N GLU A 91 -55.04 -13.18 16.09
CA GLU A 91 -55.68 -12.55 17.25
C GLU A 91 -54.74 -12.58 18.45
N VAL A 92 -54.48 -11.42 19.02
CA VAL A 92 -53.66 -11.24 20.23
C VAL A 92 -54.46 -10.53 21.31
N THR A 93 -54.16 -10.82 22.56
CA THR A 93 -54.84 -10.24 23.72
C THR A 93 -53.90 -9.32 24.48
N ILE A 94 -54.38 -8.15 24.90
CA ILE A 94 -53.57 -7.24 25.73
C ILE A 94 -53.29 -7.90 27.09
N ASN A 95 -52.02 -8.19 27.34
CA ASN A 95 -51.53 -8.92 28.52
C ASN A 95 -51.00 -7.99 29.61
N LYS A 96 -50.16 -7.00 29.26
CA LYS A 96 -49.60 -6.05 30.22
C LYS A 96 -49.59 -4.64 29.65
N ILE A 97 -49.65 -3.66 30.54
CA ILE A 97 -49.55 -2.24 30.21
C ILE A 97 -48.61 -1.59 31.22
N THR A 98 -47.58 -0.90 30.74
CA THR A 98 -46.68 -0.14 31.62
C THR A 98 -47.36 1.13 32.11
N GLN A 99 -46.79 1.77 33.15
CA GLN A 99 -47.28 3.08 33.62
C GLN A 99 -47.20 4.17 32.55
N ALA A 100 -46.28 4.03 31.59
CA ALA A 100 -46.11 4.91 30.44
C ALA A 100 -47.10 4.59 29.30
N GLY A 101 -47.96 3.57 29.44
CA GLY A 101 -48.99 3.21 28.48
C GLY A 101 -48.54 2.26 27.36
N ARG A 102 -47.30 1.76 27.42
CA ARG A 102 -46.78 0.75 26.48
C ARG A 102 -47.42 -0.60 26.74
N LYS A 103 -47.87 -1.29 25.70
CA LYS A 103 -48.66 -2.53 25.79
C LYS A 103 -47.84 -3.74 25.35
N SER A 104 -48.04 -4.86 26.04
CA SER A 104 -47.68 -6.17 25.52
C SER A 104 -48.93 -6.98 25.21
N TYR A 105 -48.81 -7.82 24.21
CA TYR A 105 -49.88 -8.69 23.73
C TYR A 105 -49.41 -10.15 23.81
N ILE A 106 -50.36 -11.05 23.95
CA ILE A 106 -50.11 -12.49 23.98
C ILE A 106 -51.08 -13.20 23.03
N ASP A 107 -50.59 -14.15 22.24
CA ASP A 107 -51.45 -14.99 21.41
C ASP A 107 -51.89 -16.28 22.14
N LYS A 108 -52.65 -17.13 21.45
CA LYS A 108 -53.12 -18.43 21.96
C LYS A 108 -51.99 -19.43 22.24
N PHE A 109 -50.77 -19.17 21.76
CA PHE A 109 -49.58 -20.00 21.94
C PHE A 109 -48.59 -19.38 22.94
N GLU A 110 -49.04 -18.40 23.73
CA GLU A 110 -48.24 -17.68 24.72
C GLU A 110 -47.08 -16.84 24.13
N THR A 111 -47.10 -16.57 22.82
CA THR A 111 -46.09 -15.72 22.18
C THR A 111 -46.33 -14.25 22.55
N ILE A 112 -45.26 -13.56 22.95
CA ILE A 112 -45.32 -12.16 23.40
C ILE A 112 -45.02 -11.19 22.25
N TYR A 113 -45.90 -10.21 22.09
CA TYR A 113 -45.74 -9.09 21.15
C TYR A 113 -45.71 -7.77 21.91
N LEU A 114 -45.07 -6.76 21.33
CA LEU A 114 -44.93 -5.41 21.89
C LEU A 114 -45.40 -4.37 20.90
N ASP A 115 -45.99 -3.29 21.40
CA ASP A 115 -46.23 -2.10 20.59
C ASP A 115 -44.98 -1.20 20.54
N CYS A 116 -44.83 -0.56 19.38
CA CYS A 116 -43.93 0.56 19.18
C CYS A 116 -44.63 1.85 19.61
N THR A 117 -44.06 2.58 20.56
CA THR A 117 -44.62 3.85 21.03
C THR A 117 -44.48 5.00 20.02
N LYS A 118 -43.73 4.81 18.93
CA LYS A 118 -43.49 5.82 17.87
C LYS A 118 -44.39 5.63 16.66
N CYS A 119 -44.54 4.40 16.14
CA CYS A 119 -45.34 4.13 14.93
C CYS A 119 -46.56 3.23 15.16
N SER A 120 -46.85 2.86 16.41
CA SER A 120 -47.96 1.97 16.80
C SER A 120 -47.93 0.56 16.20
N PHE A 121 -46.83 0.19 15.52
CA PHE A 121 -46.58 -1.17 15.06
C PHE A 121 -46.56 -2.15 16.24
N ILE A 122 -47.30 -3.26 16.12
CA ILE A 122 -47.28 -4.36 17.08
C ILE A 122 -46.49 -5.51 16.46
N GLY A 123 -45.44 -5.95 17.12
CA GLY A 123 -44.58 -7.00 16.58
C GLY A 123 -43.90 -7.87 17.62
N PRO A 124 -43.26 -8.96 17.19
CA PRO A 124 -42.52 -9.87 18.06
C PRO A 124 -41.33 -9.18 18.72
N LEU A 125 -40.82 -9.74 19.82
CA LEU A 125 -39.70 -9.17 20.59
C LEU A 125 -38.43 -8.92 19.77
N ASN A 126 -38.18 -9.70 18.71
CA ASN A 126 -37.03 -9.53 17.82
C ASN A 126 -37.14 -8.32 16.87
N ALA A 127 -38.32 -7.70 16.76
CA ALA A 127 -38.54 -6.46 16.01
C ALA A 127 -38.06 -5.20 16.76
N PHE A 128 -37.56 -5.38 17.99
CA PHE A 128 -37.08 -4.32 18.87
C PHE A 128 -35.62 -4.56 19.28
N TYR A 129 -34.86 -3.48 19.50
CA TYR A 129 -33.51 -3.56 20.07
C TYR A 129 -33.54 -3.97 21.55
N SER A 130 -32.41 -4.47 22.06
CA SER A 130 -32.27 -4.80 23.47
C SER A 130 -32.19 -3.53 24.31
N ASP A 131 -32.99 -3.46 25.38
CA ASP A 131 -32.96 -2.39 26.38
C ASP A 131 -33.33 -2.99 27.75
N PRO A 132 -32.33 -3.34 28.58
CA PRO A 132 -32.55 -4.02 29.87
C PRO A 132 -33.41 -3.26 30.88
N LYS A 133 -33.73 -1.99 30.62
CA LYS A 133 -34.52 -1.14 31.53
C LYS A 133 -35.99 -1.04 31.11
N SER A 134 -36.37 -1.68 30.01
CA SER A 134 -37.68 -1.53 29.39
C SER A 134 -38.49 -2.83 29.47
N LEU A 135 -39.77 -2.76 29.07
CA LEU A 135 -40.68 -3.89 29.11
C LEU A 135 -40.13 -5.05 28.26
N TYR A 136 -39.93 -6.23 28.90
CA TYR A 136 -39.32 -7.42 28.31
C TYR A 136 -37.90 -7.21 27.74
N ASP A 137 -37.12 -6.32 28.35
CA ASP A 137 -35.76 -5.97 27.91
C ASP A 137 -35.69 -5.49 26.45
N LYS A 138 -36.78 -4.90 25.95
CA LYS A 138 -36.89 -4.41 24.58
C LYS A 138 -37.13 -2.91 24.54
N HIS A 139 -36.42 -2.25 23.64
CA HIS A 139 -36.55 -0.82 23.38
C HIS A 139 -38.01 -0.46 23.02
N SER A 140 -38.49 0.74 23.41
CA SER A 140 -39.88 1.20 23.19
C SER A 140 -40.21 1.46 21.73
N HIS A 141 -39.20 1.73 20.90
CA HIS A 141 -39.32 1.89 19.46
C HIS A 141 -38.85 0.63 18.72
N CYS A 142 -39.54 0.25 17.65
CA CYS A 142 -39.12 -0.83 16.77
C CYS A 142 -37.81 -0.47 16.05
N LYS A 143 -37.11 -1.49 15.53
CA LYS A 143 -35.82 -1.33 14.85
C LYS A 143 -35.87 -0.29 13.73
N SER A 144 -36.88 -0.35 12.86
CA SER A 144 -37.04 0.61 11.76
C SER A 144 -37.15 2.05 12.24
N CYS A 145 -37.90 2.29 13.32
CA CYS A 145 -38.04 3.61 13.93
C CYS A 145 -36.74 4.15 14.54
N VAL A 146 -35.90 3.27 15.09
CA VAL A 146 -34.58 3.60 15.66
C VAL A 146 -33.57 3.84 14.53
N ASP A 147 -33.54 2.98 13.52
CA ASP A 147 -32.64 3.08 12.37
C ASP A 147 -32.88 4.35 11.57
N GLU A 148 -34.13 4.74 11.38
CA GLU A 148 -34.47 6.00 10.73
C GLU A 148 -33.95 7.21 11.52
N SER A 149 -34.11 7.20 12.84
CA SER A 149 -33.58 8.26 13.71
C SER A 149 -32.05 8.30 13.67
N ASN A 150 -31.39 7.15 13.71
CA ASN A 150 -29.93 7.04 13.63
C ASN A 150 -29.41 7.58 12.28
N ARG A 151 -30.06 7.22 11.17
CA ARG A 151 -29.69 7.72 9.84
C ARG A 151 -29.83 9.24 9.74
N LYS A 152 -30.89 9.82 10.28
CA LYS A 152 -31.08 11.28 10.33
C LYS A 152 -29.94 11.94 11.12
N TRP A 153 -29.63 11.40 12.30
CA TRP A 153 -28.54 11.88 13.13
C TRP A 153 -27.18 11.80 12.43
N GLU A 154 -26.88 10.69 11.75
CA GLU A 154 -25.64 10.52 10.98
C GLU A 154 -25.49 11.56 9.85
N VAL A 155 -26.58 11.89 9.16
CA VAL A 155 -26.57 12.90 8.09
C VAL A 155 -26.35 14.30 8.67
N GLU A 156 -27.11 14.65 9.71
CA GLU A 156 -27.06 15.96 10.36
C GLU A 156 -25.72 16.21 11.08
N ASN A 157 -25.09 15.16 11.61
CA ASN A 157 -23.85 15.24 12.39
C ASN A 157 -22.61 14.75 11.62
N LYS A 158 -22.74 14.53 10.30
CA LYS A 158 -21.65 14.01 9.45
C LYS A 158 -20.39 14.85 9.54
N GLU A 159 -20.54 16.18 9.44
CA GLU A 159 -19.40 17.10 9.47
C GLU A 159 -18.73 17.11 10.84
N HIS A 160 -19.52 17.09 11.91
CA HIS A 160 -19.00 17.00 13.28
C HIS A 160 -18.22 15.70 13.51
N ALA A 161 -18.70 14.57 13.01
CA ALA A 161 -17.99 13.29 13.09
C ALA A 161 -16.68 13.29 12.30
N ILE A 162 -16.67 13.86 11.08
CA ILE A 162 -15.45 14.04 10.28
C ILE A 162 -14.46 14.94 11.02
N GLN A 163 -14.94 16.01 11.65
CA GLN A 163 -14.10 16.95 12.37
C GLN A 163 -13.45 16.30 13.59
N ILE A 164 -14.21 15.53 14.39
CA ILE A 164 -13.66 14.72 15.48
C ILE A 164 -12.59 13.75 14.98
N GLN A 165 -12.82 13.07 13.85
CA GLN A 165 -11.84 12.15 13.29
C GLN A 165 -10.56 12.87 12.84
N ARG A 166 -10.70 14.05 12.23
CA ARG A 166 -9.57 14.89 11.83
C ARG A 166 -8.77 15.36 13.04
N ASP A 167 -9.44 15.83 14.08
CA ASP A 167 -8.79 16.33 15.29
C ASP A 167 -8.12 15.19 16.07
N TYR A 168 -8.76 14.01 16.12
CA TYR A 168 -8.12 12.80 16.63
C TYR A 168 -6.84 12.47 15.84
N TYR A 169 -6.90 12.44 14.51
CA TYR A 169 -5.73 12.15 13.70
C TYR A 169 -4.63 13.20 13.87
N ARG A 170 -4.99 14.49 13.91
CA ARG A 170 -4.06 15.61 14.10
C ARG A 170 -3.35 15.50 15.45
N ASN A 171 -4.10 15.30 16.52
CA ASN A 171 -3.58 15.27 17.88
C ASN A 171 -2.81 13.96 18.19
N ASN A 172 -3.03 12.90 17.40
CA ASN A 172 -2.39 11.60 17.60
C ASN A 172 -1.45 11.20 16.45
N ILE A 173 -1.08 12.13 15.57
CA ILE A 173 -0.35 11.79 14.34
C ILE A 173 1.00 11.11 14.61
N GLU A 174 1.70 11.53 15.66
CA GLU A 174 2.99 10.97 16.04
C GLU A 174 2.84 9.53 16.55
N GLU A 175 1.87 9.31 17.43
CA GLU A 175 1.57 7.98 17.98
C GLU A 175 1.08 7.01 16.89
N ILE A 176 0.24 7.48 15.98
CA ILE A 176 -0.21 6.71 14.81
C ILE A 176 0.98 6.33 13.93
N ARG A 177 1.89 7.27 13.66
CA ARG A 177 3.11 7.02 12.88
C ARG A 177 4.04 6.04 13.59
N ARG A 178 4.21 6.15 14.90
CA ARG A 178 5.02 5.23 15.73
C ARG A 178 4.46 3.81 15.66
N LYS A 179 3.18 3.62 15.98
CA LYS A 179 2.50 2.30 15.88
C LYS A 179 2.56 1.73 14.47
N SER A 180 2.40 2.57 13.45
CA SER A 180 2.51 2.16 12.05
C SER A 180 3.93 1.72 11.69
N LYS A 181 4.97 2.42 12.18
CA LYS A 181 6.37 2.03 12.00
C LYS A 181 6.66 0.70 12.71
N GLU A 182 6.23 0.52 13.96
CA GLU A 182 6.40 -0.74 14.70
C GLU A 182 5.70 -1.90 14.03
N ARG A 183 4.46 -1.71 13.55
CA ARG A 183 3.74 -2.71 12.77
C ARG A 183 4.48 -3.05 11.48
N ARG A 184 5.04 -2.08 10.76
CA ARG A 184 5.85 -2.32 9.55
C ARG A 184 7.13 -3.09 9.87
N ASN A 185 7.82 -2.74 10.95
CA ASN A 185 9.05 -3.41 11.38
C ASN A 185 8.78 -4.86 11.80
N ARG A 186 7.79 -5.10 12.65
CA ARG A 186 7.39 -6.47 13.05
C ARG A 186 6.98 -7.35 11.87
N ASN A 187 6.42 -6.75 10.81
CA ASN A 187 5.99 -7.46 9.60
C ASN A 187 6.96 -7.31 8.42
N GLN A 188 8.20 -6.87 8.65
CA GLN A 188 9.13 -6.51 7.58
C GLN A 188 9.36 -7.66 6.60
N GLU A 189 9.61 -8.87 7.11
CA GLU A 189 9.82 -10.05 6.28
C GLU A 189 8.58 -10.46 5.49
N LYS A 190 7.40 -10.43 6.13
CA LYS A 190 6.12 -10.68 5.45
C LYS A 190 5.88 -9.68 4.31
N ILE A 191 6.19 -8.40 4.54
CA ILE A 191 6.09 -7.34 3.52
C ILE A 191 7.09 -7.59 2.39
N LYS A 192 8.35 -7.93 2.69
CA LYS A 192 9.37 -8.25 1.69
C LYS A 192 8.95 -9.44 0.83
N LEU A 193 8.46 -10.52 1.43
CA LEU A 193 8.00 -11.72 0.72
C LEU A 193 6.78 -11.43 -0.16
N ALA A 194 5.77 -10.72 0.38
CA ALA A 194 4.60 -10.29 -0.39
C ALA A 194 5.01 -9.39 -1.57
N ARG A 195 5.96 -8.48 -1.36
CA ARG A 195 6.50 -7.63 -2.44
C ARG A 195 7.23 -8.46 -3.50
N LYS A 196 8.07 -9.42 -3.12
CA LYS A 196 8.74 -10.33 -4.07
C LYS A 196 7.73 -11.12 -4.89
N LYS A 197 6.69 -11.67 -4.25
CA LYS A 197 5.58 -12.39 -4.90
C LYS A 197 4.85 -11.49 -5.90
N TYR A 198 4.44 -10.31 -5.46
CA TYR A 198 3.77 -9.32 -6.31
C TYR A 198 4.61 -8.95 -7.54
N LEU A 199 5.92 -8.67 -7.35
CA LEU A 199 6.83 -8.34 -8.46
C LEU A 199 6.96 -9.49 -9.47
N ARG A 200 7.01 -10.74 -8.99
CA ARG A 200 7.10 -11.94 -9.85
C ARG A 200 5.83 -12.14 -10.66
N GLU A 201 4.67 -12.10 -10.01
CA GLU A 201 3.37 -12.34 -10.64
C GLU A 201 2.96 -11.20 -11.58
N ASN A 202 3.27 -9.95 -11.21
CA ASN A 202 2.88 -8.75 -11.95
C ASN A 202 3.98 -8.20 -12.86
N LYS A 203 5.02 -9.00 -13.17
CA LYS A 203 6.17 -8.56 -13.96
C LYS A 203 5.75 -7.90 -15.29
N LEU A 204 4.81 -8.51 -16.02
CA LEU A 204 4.23 -7.99 -17.26
C LEU A 204 3.49 -6.67 -17.05
N LYS A 205 2.60 -6.60 -16.05
CA LYS A 205 1.83 -5.39 -15.73
C LYS A 205 2.74 -4.22 -15.38
N ILE A 206 3.79 -4.46 -14.60
CA ILE A 206 4.79 -3.46 -14.23
C ILE A 206 5.58 -3.00 -15.47
N TYR A 207 5.96 -3.94 -16.34
CA TYR A 207 6.66 -3.64 -17.58
C TYR A 207 5.83 -2.70 -18.47
N TRP A 208 4.58 -3.06 -18.75
CA TRP A 208 3.68 -2.25 -19.58
C TRP A 208 3.42 -0.86 -19.00
N LYS A 209 3.23 -0.78 -17.68
CA LYS A 209 3.09 0.51 -17.00
C LYS A 209 4.33 1.39 -17.19
N LYS A 210 5.53 0.82 -17.04
CA LYS A 210 6.79 1.55 -17.26
C LYS A 210 7.00 1.93 -18.73
N LYS A 211 6.65 1.04 -19.67
CA LYS A 211 6.73 1.32 -21.11
C LYS A 211 5.82 2.49 -21.49
N LYS A 212 4.55 2.44 -21.06
CA LYS A 212 3.60 3.54 -21.26
C LYS A 212 4.10 4.85 -20.67
N ASP A 213 4.64 4.84 -19.44
CA ASP A 213 5.22 6.04 -18.83
C ASP A 213 6.40 6.62 -19.61
N ARG A 214 7.29 5.76 -20.16
CA ARG A 214 8.41 6.19 -21.02
C ARG A 214 7.94 6.79 -22.34
N GLU A 215 6.90 6.21 -22.94
CA GLU A 215 6.33 6.68 -24.22
C GLU A 215 5.54 7.98 -24.05
N GLN A 216 4.85 8.14 -22.92
CA GLN A 216 4.08 9.35 -22.61
C GLN A 216 4.96 10.50 -22.11
N ASN A 217 6.09 10.20 -21.47
CA ASN A 217 6.98 11.20 -20.87
C ASN A 217 8.45 11.03 -21.32
N PRO A 218 8.76 11.06 -22.63
CA PRO A 218 10.11 10.81 -23.14
C PRO A 218 11.12 11.86 -22.64
N GLU A 219 10.75 13.14 -22.64
CA GLU A 219 11.62 14.24 -22.18
C GLU A 219 11.98 14.12 -20.71
N LYS A 220 11.01 13.77 -19.84
CA LYS A 220 11.26 13.52 -18.42
C LYS A 220 12.28 12.40 -18.21
N HIS A 221 12.19 11.35 -19.03
CA HIS A 221 13.08 10.21 -18.92
C HIS A 221 14.49 10.53 -19.43
N LYS A 222 14.60 11.30 -20.52
CA LYS A 222 15.85 11.85 -21.05
C LYS A 222 16.53 12.75 -20.03
N LEU A 223 15.82 13.75 -19.50
CA LEU A 223 16.33 14.67 -18.48
C LEU A 223 16.82 13.94 -17.23
N ARG A 224 16.11 12.88 -16.80
CA ARG A 224 16.55 12.07 -15.67
C ARG A 224 17.86 11.34 -15.94
N ILE A 225 18.06 10.80 -17.15
CA ILE A 225 19.29 10.13 -17.55
C ILE A 225 20.43 11.15 -17.66
N GLU A 226 20.20 12.30 -18.30
CA GLU A 226 21.16 13.39 -18.40
C GLU A 226 21.60 13.89 -17.03
N ASN A 227 20.66 14.12 -16.10
CA ASN A 227 20.97 14.49 -14.72
C ASN A 227 21.75 13.41 -13.99
N TRP A 228 21.44 12.13 -14.21
CA TRP A 228 22.19 11.04 -13.59
C TRP A 228 23.63 10.97 -14.13
N ILE A 229 23.84 11.11 -15.44
CA ILE A 229 25.17 11.13 -16.07
C ILE A 229 25.97 12.34 -15.58
N LYS A 230 25.36 13.54 -15.58
CA LYS A 230 25.99 14.78 -15.11
C LYS A 230 26.44 14.68 -13.65
N ASN A 231 25.63 14.07 -12.80
CA ASN A 231 25.94 13.92 -11.37
C ASN A 231 26.81 12.68 -11.06
N ASN A 232 27.00 11.75 -12.01
CA ASN A 232 27.74 10.50 -11.80
C ASN A 232 28.62 10.13 -13.02
N PRO A 233 29.49 11.03 -13.51
CA PRO A 233 30.25 10.80 -14.75
C PRO A 233 31.16 9.58 -14.65
N GLU A 234 31.85 9.40 -13.52
CA GLU A 234 32.75 8.26 -13.30
C GLU A 234 32.02 6.92 -13.22
N LYS A 235 30.84 6.89 -12.57
CA LYS A 235 30.01 5.68 -12.54
C LYS A 235 29.49 5.33 -13.93
N HIS A 236 29.10 6.34 -14.73
CA HIS A 236 28.67 6.12 -16.09
C HIS A 236 29.80 5.53 -16.96
N LYS A 237 31.02 6.06 -16.85
CA LYS A 237 32.21 5.52 -17.54
C LYS A 237 32.48 4.06 -17.16
N LEU A 238 32.52 3.75 -15.85
CA LEU A 238 32.73 2.39 -15.35
C LEU A 238 31.64 1.42 -15.84
N LEU A 239 30.36 1.82 -15.80
CA LEU A 239 29.26 1.00 -16.33
C LEU A 239 29.41 0.76 -17.83
N SER A 240 29.87 1.76 -18.59
CA SER A 240 30.14 1.62 -20.01
C SER A 240 31.26 0.62 -20.28
N GLN A 241 32.38 0.71 -19.55
CA GLN A 241 33.50 -0.24 -19.66
C GLN A 241 33.08 -1.67 -19.30
N ARG A 242 32.37 -1.85 -18.19
CA ARG A 242 31.81 -3.16 -17.79
C ARG A 242 30.89 -3.73 -18.87
N ARG A 243 30.04 -2.89 -19.47
CA ARG A 243 29.17 -3.30 -20.59
C ARG A 243 30.00 -3.79 -21.78
N LEU A 244 31.08 -3.12 -22.14
CA LEU A 244 31.95 -3.53 -23.24
C LEU A 244 32.63 -4.87 -22.96
N ALA A 245 33.16 -5.08 -21.75
CA ALA A 245 33.72 -6.37 -21.34
C ALA A 245 32.66 -7.49 -21.42
N ARG A 246 31.45 -7.24 -20.91
CA ARG A 246 30.34 -8.19 -20.96
C ARG A 246 29.90 -8.54 -22.39
N GLN A 247 29.92 -7.58 -23.31
CA GLN A 247 29.64 -7.83 -24.73
C GLN A 247 30.64 -8.79 -25.37
N LYS A 248 31.86 -8.85 -24.83
CA LYS A 248 32.91 -9.79 -25.23
C LYS A 248 33.00 -11.03 -24.34
N MET A 249 32.03 -11.23 -23.43
CA MET A 249 32.01 -12.31 -22.44
C MET A 249 33.24 -12.34 -21.52
N LEU A 250 33.82 -11.17 -21.28
CA LEU A 250 34.93 -11.00 -20.36
C LEU A 250 34.41 -10.64 -18.96
N PRO A 251 35.16 -11.02 -17.90
CA PRO A 251 34.93 -10.54 -16.54
C PRO A 251 34.72 -9.01 -16.47
N ASP A 252 33.68 -8.58 -15.75
CA ASP A 252 33.32 -7.16 -15.56
C ASP A 252 33.10 -6.80 -14.09
N THR A 253 33.89 -7.42 -13.20
CA THR A 253 33.73 -7.40 -11.75
C THR A 253 34.30 -6.16 -11.05
N LEU A 254 35.11 -5.32 -11.72
CA LEU A 254 35.78 -4.15 -11.13
C LEU A 254 34.83 -3.24 -10.35
N THR A 255 34.88 -3.19 -9.03
CA THR A 255 33.99 -2.37 -8.19
C THR A 255 34.41 -0.90 -8.12
N GLU A 256 33.52 -0.06 -7.60
CA GLU A 256 33.83 1.35 -7.36
C GLU A 256 34.92 1.51 -6.29
N GLU A 257 34.88 0.68 -5.25
CA GLU A 257 35.90 0.64 -4.20
C GLU A 257 37.26 0.22 -4.75
N GLN A 258 37.29 -0.83 -5.59
CA GLN A 258 38.52 -1.27 -6.25
C GLN A 258 39.08 -0.18 -7.16
N LEU A 259 38.23 0.52 -7.90
CA LEU A 259 38.64 1.64 -8.75
C LEU A 259 39.23 2.79 -7.93
N ILE A 260 38.61 3.13 -6.80
CA ILE A 260 39.13 4.12 -5.86
C ILE A 260 40.50 3.69 -5.32
N THR A 261 40.69 2.41 -5.00
CA THR A 261 41.99 1.87 -4.56
C THR A 261 43.07 2.07 -5.62
N VAL A 262 42.79 1.73 -6.89
CA VAL A 262 43.72 1.96 -8.01
C VAL A 262 44.07 3.43 -8.14
N MET A 263 43.05 4.32 -8.14
CA MET A 263 43.28 5.76 -8.28
C MET A 263 44.07 6.35 -7.11
N LYS A 264 43.77 5.95 -5.88
CA LYS A 264 44.47 6.43 -4.67
C LYS A 264 45.95 6.06 -4.67
N LYS A 265 46.31 4.88 -5.17
CA LYS A 265 47.70 4.42 -5.24
C LYS A 265 48.59 5.37 -6.04
N TYR A 266 48.03 6.03 -7.05
CA TYR A 266 48.73 6.98 -7.90
C TYR A 266 48.33 8.44 -7.61
N ASN A 267 47.78 8.72 -6.42
CA ASN A 267 47.34 10.06 -6.02
C ASN A 267 46.39 10.71 -7.05
N GLY A 268 45.53 9.91 -7.69
CA GLY A 268 44.62 10.37 -8.74
C GLY A 268 45.29 10.76 -10.06
N SER A 269 46.56 10.40 -10.25
CA SER A 269 47.40 10.79 -11.38
C SER A 269 47.67 9.62 -12.34
N CYS A 270 48.16 9.93 -13.53
CA CYS A 270 48.65 8.94 -14.48
C CYS A 270 49.80 8.13 -13.87
N CYS A 271 49.71 6.81 -13.92
CA CYS A 271 50.70 5.94 -13.29
C CYS A 271 52.11 6.08 -13.90
N LEU A 272 52.20 6.41 -15.18
CA LEU A 272 53.48 6.54 -15.90
C LEU A 272 54.11 7.94 -15.79
N THR A 273 53.34 9.02 -15.94
CA THR A 273 53.88 10.39 -16.03
C THR A 273 53.64 11.25 -14.80
N GLY A 274 52.80 10.81 -13.85
CA GLY A 274 52.42 11.62 -12.67
C GLY A 274 51.50 12.81 -12.96
N ILE A 275 51.08 13.00 -14.23
CA ILE A 275 50.14 14.06 -14.64
C ILE A 275 48.75 13.75 -14.07
N ASN A 276 48.11 14.72 -13.42
CA ASN A 276 46.81 14.55 -12.76
C ASN A 276 45.62 15.08 -13.57
N GLU A 277 45.87 15.74 -14.70
CA GLU A 277 44.81 16.18 -15.60
C GLU A 277 44.33 15.07 -16.54
N ASP A 278 43.01 15.01 -16.75
CA ASP A 278 42.36 14.16 -17.76
C ASP A 278 42.74 12.68 -17.65
N VAL A 279 42.83 12.19 -16.40
CA VAL A 279 43.14 10.79 -16.09
C VAL A 279 41.92 9.93 -16.38
N THR A 280 42.18 8.83 -17.06
CA THR A 280 41.22 7.82 -17.47
C THR A 280 41.71 6.45 -17.01
N ILE A 281 40.79 5.50 -16.95
CA ILE A 281 41.11 4.12 -16.62
C ILE A 281 41.30 3.35 -17.92
N ASP A 282 42.47 2.76 -18.08
CA ASP A 282 42.84 1.94 -19.24
C ASP A 282 42.91 0.46 -18.87
N HIS A 283 42.65 -0.41 -19.85
CA HIS A 283 42.83 -1.85 -19.72
C HIS A 283 44.26 -2.23 -20.13
N VAL A 284 45.02 -2.81 -19.20
CA VAL A 284 46.42 -3.20 -19.45
C VAL A 284 46.48 -4.20 -20.61
N VAL A 285 45.76 -5.31 -20.48
CA VAL A 285 45.43 -6.24 -21.55
C VAL A 285 44.16 -5.72 -22.25
N PRO A 286 44.24 -5.28 -23.51
CA PRO A 286 43.09 -4.73 -24.22
C PRO A 286 41.97 -5.75 -24.39
N LEU A 287 40.71 -5.29 -24.29
CA LEU A 287 39.54 -6.17 -24.38
C LEU A 287 39.42 -6.90 -25.74
N PHE A 288 40.04 -6.42 -26.82
CA PHE A 288 39.97 -7.08 -28.13
C PHE A 288 40.64 -8.46 -28.13
N THR A 289 41.65 -8.67 -27.28
CA THR A 289 42.37 -9.95 -27.16
C THR A 289 41.45 -11.09 -26.69
N GLY A 290 40.30 -10.76 -26.10
CA GLY A 290 39.41 -11.74 -25.49
C GLY A 290 39.97 -12.33 -24.20
N HIS A 291 41.01 -11.73 -23.62
CA HIS A 291 41.54 -12.02 -22.30
C HIS A 291 41.43 -10.81 -21.38
N GLY A 292 41.68 -11.02 -20.10
CA GLY A 292 41.45 -10.01 -19.08
C GLY A 292 39.96 -9.64 -18.98
N GLY A 293 39.68 -8.35 -18.84
CA GLY A 293 38.32 -7.83 -18.64
C GLY A 293 38.33 -6.45 -17.98
N THR A 294 37.16 -5.98 -17.58
CA THR A 294 37.05 -4.81 -16.70
C THR A 294 37.08 -5.28 -15.25
N ILE A 295 38.29 -5.61 -14.78
CA ILE A 295 38.60 -6.20 -13.47
C ILE A 295 39.75 -5.45 -12.80
N TYR A 296 39.89 -5.61 -11.48
CA TYR A 296 40.90 -4.91 -10.67
C TYR A 296 42.33 -5.17 -11.14
N GLU A 297 42.58 -6.38 -11.63
CA GLU A 297 43.89 -6.88 -12.04
C GLU A 297 44.31 -6.36 -13.42
N ASN A 298 43.37 -5.80 -14.19
CA ASN A 298 43.58 -5.42 -15.59
C ASN A 298 43.39 -3.93 -15.85
N VAL A 299 43.43 -3.07 -14.82
CA VAL A 299 43.22 -1.63 -14.99
C VAL A 299 44.33 -0.77 -14.40
N ILE A 300 44.67 0.31 -15.09
CA ILE A 300 45.64 1.32 -14.64
C ILE A 300 45.15 2.74 -14.97
N PRO A 301 45.55 3.76 -14.18
CA PRO A 301 45.22 5.14 -14.50
C PRO A 301 46.22 5.72 -15.51
N LEU A 302 45.74 6.16 -16.66
CA LEU A 302 46.54 6.85 -17.68
C LEU A 302 45.86 8.15 -18.07
N THR A 303 46.64 9.18 -18.43
CA THR A 303 46.04 10.34 -19.10
C THR A 303 45.34 9.90 -20.38
N ARG A 304 44.27 10.61 -20.78
CA ARG A 304 43.56 10.31 -22.03
C ARG A 304 44.50 10.29 -23.24
N LYS A 305 45.54 11.13 -23.26
CA LYS A 305 46.56 11.18 -24.32
C LYS A 305 47.31 9.85 -24.43
N LEU A 306 47.83 9.34 -23.32
CA LEU A 306 48.57 8.06 -23.28
C LEU A 306 47.64 6.88 -23.59
N ASN A 307 46.47 6.83 -22.96
CA ASN A 307 45.46 5.81 -23.22
C ASN A 307 45.08 5.76 -24.71
N SER A 308 44.81 6.92 -25.32
CA SER A 308 44.51 7.02 -26.76
C SER A 308 45.69 6.73 -27.66
N SER A 309 46.94 6.80 -27.17
CA SER A 309 48.12 6.39 -27.94
C SER A 309 48.34 4.88 -27.88
N LYS A 310 48.08 4.27 -26.71
CA LYS A 310 48.23 2.84 -26.48
C LYS A 310 47.11 2.07 -27.18
N GLN A 311 45.84 2.41 -26.91
CA GLN A 311 44.67 1.73 -27.48
C GLN A 311 44.79 0.19 -27.37
N GLU A 312 44.72 -0.48 -28.51
CA GLU A 312 44.81 -1.93 -28.69
C GLU A 312 46.26 -2.43 -28.85
N LYS A 313 47.26 -1.55 -28.78
CA LYS A 313 48.67 -1.96 -28.88
C LYS A 313 49.10 -2.76 -27.65
N ASN A 314 50.08 -3.63 -27.87
CA ASN A 314 50.83 -4.27 -26.80
C ASN A 314 51.51 -3.19 -25.95
N ILE A 315 51.27 -3.21 -24.63
CA ILE A 315 51.74 -2.15 -23.73
C ILE A 315 53.27 -2.12 -23.62
N PHE A 316 53.95 -3.27 -23.74
CA PHE A 316 55.41 -3.35 -23.69
C PHE A 316 56.02 -2.72 -24.93
N GLU A 317 55.58 -3.13 -26.12
CA GLU A 317 56.05 -2.57 -27.40
C GLU A 317 55.72 -1.07 -27.50
N TRP A 318 54.53 -0.68 -27.03
CA TRP A 318 54.12 0.73 -26.99
C TRP A 318 55.02 1.57 -26.08
N ALA A 319 55.37 1.07 -24.90
CA ALA A 319 56.25 1.76 -23.97
C ALA A 319 57.68 1.85 -24.52
N GLU A 320 58.25 0.73 -24.97
CA GLU A 320 59.60 0.70 -25.56
C GLU A 320 59.74 1.73 -26.68
N LEU A 321 58.74 1.86 -27.56
CA LEU A 321 58.78 2.78 -28.69
C LEU A 321 58.53 4.26 -28.34
N LEU A 322 57.72 4.57 -27.31
CA LEU A 322 57.16 5.91 -27.13
C LEU A 322 57.40 6.53 -25.75
N HIS A 323 58.13 5.87 -24.85
CA HIS A 323 58.37 6.37 -23.49
C HIS A 323 59.07 7.74 -23.47
N GLU A 324 60.13 7.93 -24.26
CA GLU A 324 60.84 9.22 -24.36
C GLU A 324 59.91 10.34 -24.88
N TYR A 325 59.14 10.05 -25.93
CA TYR A 325 58.22 11.02 -26.54
C TYR A 325 57.12 11.48 -25.57
N TYR A 326 56.63 10.57 -24.72
CA TYR A 326 55.60 10.88 -23.73
C TYR A 326 56.15 11.28 -22.36
N GLY A 327 57.47 11.31 -22.18
CA GLY A 327 58.12 11.81 -20.98
C GLY A 327 57.96 10.91 -19.76
N PHE A 328 58.04 9.59 -19.92
CA PHE A 328 58.18 8.64 -18.80
C PHE A 328 59.38 7.71 -19.03
N THR A 329 59.98 7.19 -17.97
CA THR A 329 61.14 6.29 -18.08
C THR A 329 60.70 4.83 -18.13
N MET A 330 61.54 3.96 -18.70
CA MET A 330 61.25 2.52 -18.73
C MET A 330 61.30 1.90 -17.33
N GLU A 331 62.10 2.43 -16.41
CA GLU A 331 62.11 2.01 -14.99
C GLU A 331 60.72 2.24 -14.39
N ARG A 332 60.14 3.44 -14.59
CA ARG A 332 58.80 3.75 -14.10
C ARG A 332 57.73 2.86 -14.73
N PHE A 333 57.88 2.54 -16.02
CA PHE A 333 57.00 1.59 -16.68
C PHE A 333 57.06 0.20 -16.02
N TYR A 334 58.26 -0.32 -15.78
CA TYR A 334 58.42 -1.63 -15.14
C TYR A 334 57.95 -1.65 -13.67
N GLU A 335 58.08 -0.56 -12.92
CA GLU A 335 57.45 -0.43 -11.58
C GLU A 335 55.93 -0.63 -11.65
N VAL A 336 55.27 0.01 -12.62
CA VAL A 336 53.82 -0.12 -12.83
C VAL A 336 53.46 -1.53 -13.26
N ILE A 337 54.23 -2.13 -14.17
CA ILE A 337 53.99 -3.52 -14.61
C ILE A 337 54.22 -4.52 -13.47
N GLN A 338 55.21 -4.28 -12.61
CA GLN A 338 55.43 -5.11 -11.43
C GLN A 338 54.20 -5.13 -10.52
N GLU A 339 53.59 -3.98 -10.24
CA GLU A 339 52.32 -3.95 -9.51
C GLU A 339 51.22 -4.72 -10.23
N VAL A 340 51.09 -4.55 -11.55
CA VAL A 340 50.06 -5.27 -12.33
C VAL A 340 50.29 -6.78 -12.21
N ALA A 341 51.53 -7.24 -12.31
CA ALA A 341 51.91 -8.63 -12.14
C ALA A 341 51.57 -9.14 -10.73
N GLU A 342 51.91 -8.38 -9.69
CA GLU A 342 51.56 -8.67 -8.28
C GLU A 342 50.05 -8.81 -8.08
N ARG A 343 49.24 -7.92 -8.69
CA ARG A 343 47.76 -8.04 -8.66
C ARG A 343 47.25 -9.32 -9.32
N ASN A 344 48.00 -9.88 -10.26
CA ASN A 344 47.70 -11.15 -10.92
C ASN A 344 48.38 -12.36 -10.24
N ASN A 345 49.08 -12.17 -9.12
CA ASN A 345 49.90 -13.19 -8.43
C ASN A 345 50.96 -13.81 -9.35
N MET A 346 51.64 -12.97 -10.15
CA MET A 346 52.71 -13.38 -11.06
C MET A 346 53.97 -12.55 -10.82
N THR A 347 55.13 -13.13 -11.11
CA THR A 347 56.37 -12.36 -11.32
C THR A 347 56.27 -11.55 -12.62
N ILE A 348 57.19 -10.59 -12.82
CA ILE A 348 57.22 -9.77 -14.04
C ILE A 348 57.41 -10.64 -15.29
N ASP A 349 58.29 -11.63 -15.24
CA ASP A 349 58.58 -12.51 -16.40
C ASP A 349 57.41 -13.44 -16.73
N GLU A 350 56.75 -13.99 -15.71
CA GLU A 350 55.52 -14.77 -15.87
C GLU A 350 54.40 -13.91 -16.45
N TYR A 351 54.24 -12.68 -15.95
CA TYR A 351 53.23 -11.75 -16.43
C TYR A 351 53.51 -11.31 -17.88
N LYS A 352 54.77 -11.04 -18.23
CA LYS A 352 55.17 -10.70 -19.60
C LYS A 352 54.84 -11.87 -20.54
N THR A 353 55.21 -13.09 -20.17
CA THR A 353 54.89 -14.30 -20.93
C THR A 353 53.37 -14.48 -21.12
N TYR A 354 52.60 -14.34 -20.04
CA TYR A 354 51.13 -14.36 -20.09
C TYR A 354 50.58 -13.26 -21.01
N TYR A 355 51.08 -12.04 -20.89
CA TYR A 355 50.63 -10.88 -21.65
C TYR A 355 50.82 -11.10 -23.16
N PHE A 356 52.02 -11.50 -23.59
CA PHE A 356 52.27 -11.80 -25.01
C PHE A 356 51.40 -12.95 -25.52
N SER A 357 51.19 -13.99 -24.71
CA SER A 357 50.30 -15.10 -25.08
C SER A 357 48.84 -14.66 -25.31
N CYS A 358 48.39 -13.58 -24.65
CA CYS A 358 47.04 -13.04 -24.87
C CYS A 358 46.87 -12.44 -26.28
N PHE A 359 47.94 -11.84 -26.82
CA PHE A 359 47.96 -11.28 -28.17
C PHE A 359 48.10 -12.37 -29.24
N GLU A 360 48.97 -13.35 -29.00
CA GLU A 360 49.13 -14.50 -29.89
C GLU A 360 47.87 -15.36 -29.97
N ASN A 361 47.19 -15.55 -28.83
CA ASN A 361 46.01 -16.41 -28.72
C ASN A 361 44.73 -15.59 -28.57
N CYS A 362 44.51 -14.58 -29.41
CA CYS A 362 43.31 -13.76 -29.38
C CYS A 362 42.04 -14.65 -29.45
N LYS A 363 41.21 -14.62 -28.40
CA LYS A 363 39.96 -15.38 -28.39
C LYS A 363 38.94 -14.69 -29.29
N SER A 364 38.59 -15.33 -30.40
CA SER A 364 37.43 -14.91 -31.20
C SER A 364 36.17 -15.04 -30.34
N VAL A 365 35.38 -13.96 -30.28
CA VAL A 365 34.09 -13.97 -29.56
C VAL A 365 33.15 -14.89 -30.34
N ASN A 366 33.12 -16.17 -29.96
CA ASN A 366 32.29 -17.15 -30.62
C ASN A 366 30.81 -16.89 -30.27
N ILE A 367 30.08 -16.33 -31.24
CA ILE A 367 28.65 -15.94 -31.12
C ILE A 367 27.79 -17.14 -30.69
N GLU A 368 28.24 -18.38 -30.90
CA GLU A 368 27.51 -19.59 -30.51
C GLU A 368 27.54 -19.88 -28.99
N ILE A 369 28.58 -19.44 -28.26
CA ILE A 369 28.70 -19.63 -26.81
C ILE A 369 27.69 -18.77 -26.03
N LEU A 370 27.25 -17.64 -26.61
CA LEU A 370 26.15 -16.80 -26.08
C LEU A 370 24.84 -17.59 -25.83
N ASN A 371 24.68 -18.78 -26.43
CA ASN A 371 23.45 -19.56 -26.35
C ASN A 371 23.48 -20.74 -25.36
N LYS A 372 24.63 -21.10 -24.76
CA LYS A 372 24.76 -22.35 -23.97
C LYS A 372 24.68 -22.17 -22.43
N GLY A 373 24.79 -20.95 -21.90
CA GLY A 373 25.07 -20.73 -20.47
C GLY A 373 23.90 -20.53 -19.49
N ASN A 374 22.67 -20.92 -19.82
CA ASN A 374 21.60 -21.00 -18.81
C ASN A 374 20.60 -22.06 -19.28
N THR A 375 20.17 -22.97 -18.41
CA THR A 375 18.97 -23.76 -18.66
C THR A 375 17.80 -22.97 -18.06
N ALA A 376 17.02 -22.30 -18.91
CA ALA A 376 15.81 -21.62 -18.45
C ALA A 376 14.82 -22.66 -17.91
N ASN A 377 14.23 -22.39 -16.75
CA ASN A 377 13.13 -23.19 -16.21
C ASN A 377 12.02 -23.31 -17.27
N LYS A 378 11.48 -24.52 -17.45
CA LYS A 378 10.38 -24.86 -18.38
C LYS A 378 9.23 -23.86 -18.33
N GLU A 379 8.86 -23.40 -17.14
CA GLU A 379 7.80 -22.41 -16.94
C GLU A 379 8.09 -21.06 -17.64
N ALA A 380 9.34 -20.59 -17.59
CA ALA A 380 9.75 -19.35 -18.24
C ALA A 380 9.79 -19.49 -19.77
N LEU A 381 10.17 -20.67 -20.26
CA LEU A 381 10.18 -21.02 -21.68
C LEU A 381 8.75 -21.07 -22.24
N ASP A 382 7.84 -21.77 -21.55
CA ASP A 382 6.43 -21.89 -21.94
C ASP A 382 5.74 -20.51 -21.96
N LYS A 383 6.01 -19.68 -20.94
CA LYS A 383 5.53 -18.30 -20.89
C LYS A 383 6.06 -17.45 -22.05
N ALA A 384 7.33 -17.58 -22.40
CA ALA A 384 7.93 -16.81 -23.49
C ALA A 384 7.37 -17.22 -24.85
N THR A 385 7.17 -18.52 -25.07
CA THR A 385 6.51 -19.05 -26.25
C THR A 385 5.08 -18.54 -26.36
N LYS A 386 4.32 -18.55 -25.26
CA LYS A 386 2.97 -17.99 -25.23
C LYS A 386 2.95 -16.51 -25.62
N LEU A 387 3.84 -15.69 -25.02
CA LEU A 387 3.98 -14.28 -25.39
C LEU A 387 4.38 -14.08 -26.85
N TYR A 388 5.23 -14.93 -27.41
CA TYR A 388 5.66 -14.87 -28.81
C TYR A 388 4.51 -15.12 -29.79
N VAL A 389 3.63 -16.07 -29.46
CA VAL A 389 2.47 -16.44 -30.28
C VAL A 389 1.37 -15.40 -30.15
N GLU A 390 0.98 -15.09 -28.90
CA GLU A 390 -0.28 -14.42 -28.57
C GLU A 390 -0.17 -12.90 -28.33
N SER A 391 1.03 -12.32 -28.24
CA SER A 391 1.20 -10.89 -27.96
C SER A 391 1.92 -10.12 -29.08
N ASP A 392 1.75 -8.80 -29.08
CA ASP A 392 2.46 -7.86 -29.96
C ASP A 392 3.84 -7.44 -29.43
N LEU A 393 4.37 -8.14 -28.42
CA LEU A 393 5.71 -7.88 -27.90
C LEU A 393 6.76 -8.23 -28.95
N SER A 394 7.73 -7.34 -29.14
CA SER A 394 8.94 -7.65 -29.88
C SER A 394 9.77 -8.69 -29.12
N ILE A 395 10.63 -9.41 -29.85
CA ILE A 395 11.52 -10.43 -29.28
C ILE A 395 12.33 -9.85 -28.10
N SER A 396 12.88 -8.65 -28.23
CA SER A 396 13.66 -8.02 -27.14
C SER A 396 12.84 -7.85 -25.85
N GLU A 397 11.56 -7.52 -25.98
CA GLU A 397 10.67 -7.28 -24.84
C GLU A 397 10.22 -8.60 -24.20
N ILE A 398 10.00 -9.63 -25.02
CA ILE A 398 9.73 -10.99 -24.52
C ILE A 398 10.89 -11.48 -23.67
N LEU A 399 12.13 -11.33 -24.16
CA LEU A 399 13.34 -11.75 -23.43
C LEU A 399 13.52 -10.98 -22.11
N GLU A 400 13.23 -9.67 -22.09
CA GLU A 400 13.25 -8.86 -20.86
C GLU A 400 12.21 -9.34 -19.83
N VAL A 401 10.99 -9.61 -20.30
CA VAL A 401 9.87 -10.05 -19.45
C VAL A 401 10.06 -11.46 -18.93
N THR A 402 10.60 -12.39 -19.72
CA THR A 402 10.73 -13.79 -19.30
C THR A 402 12.10 -14.13 -18.74
N ASN A 403 13.08 -13.22 -18.89
CA ASN A 403 14.45 -13.40 -18.44
C ASN A 403 15.11 -14.66 -19.02
N ILE A 404 14.77 -14.98 -20.27
CA ILE A 404 15.39 -16.05 -21.05
C ILE A 404 16.24 -15.44 -22.17
N THR A 405 17.18 -16.19 -22.70
CA THR A 405 18.01 -15.81 -23.84
C THR A 405 17.29 -16.05 -25.16
N LEU A 406 17.74 -15.37 -26.21
CA LEU A 406 17.22 -15.58 -27.57
C LEU A 406 17.44 -17.03 -28.04
N GLY A 407 18.59 -17.63 -27.72
CA GLY A 407 18.89 -19.03 -28.02
C GLY A 407 17.91 -20.00 -27.37
N GLN A 408 17.57 -19.77 -26.08
CA GLN A 408 16.60 -20.57 -25.33
C GLN A 408 15.20 -20.50 -25.93
N LEU A 409 14.70 -19.30 -26.23
CA LEU A 409 13.41 -19.12 -26.90
C LEU A 409 13.40 -19.83 -28.26
N ASN A 410 14.44 -19.63 -29.06
CA ASN A 410 14.56 -20.24 -30.39
C ASN A 410 14.63 -21.77 -30.35
N ALA A 411 15.31 -22.35 -29.36
CA ALA A 411 15.35 -23.80 -29.15
C ALA A 411 13.97 -24.33 -28.75
N HIS A 412 13.26 -23.62 -27.86
CA HIS A 412 11.94 -24.03 -27.39
C HIS A 412 10.87 -23.90 -28.47
N LEU A 413 10.85 -22.80 -29.24
CA LEU A 413 9.94 -22.64 -30.39
C LEU A 413 10.11 -23.76 -31.43
N ARG A 414 11.36 -24.19 -31.69
CA ARG A 414 11.64 -25.33 -32.57
C ARG A 414 11.11 -26.65 -32.01
N ARG A 415 11.31 -26.91 -30.71
CA ARG A 415 10.75 -28.09 -30.03
C ARG A 415 9.22 -28.10 -30.05
N CYS A 416 8.60 -26.93 -29.90
CA CYS A 416 7.15 -26.74 -29.98
C CYS A 416 6.61 -26.67 -31.42
N LYS A 417 7.45 -26.83 -32.45
CA LYS A 417 7.08 -26.72 -33.87
C LYS A 417 6.37 -25.40 -34.25
N ILE A 418 6.73 -24.30 -33.58
CA ILE A 418 6.18 -22.97 -33.85
C ILE A 418 7.05 -22.28 -34.90
N GLU A 419 6.45 -21.92 -36.03
CA GLU A 419 7.12 -21.18 -37.09
C GLU A 419 7.54 -19.77 -36.63
N ARG A 420 8.74 -19.36 -37.02
CA ARG A 420 9.21 -18.00 -36.74
C ARG A 420 8.41 -17.02 -37.59
N LYS A 421 7.75 -16.05 -36.96
CA LYS A 421 7.17 -14.87 -37.63
C LYS A 421 8.30 -14.17 -38.41
N ARG A 422 8.40 -14.40 -39.73
CA ARG A 422 9.33 -13.67 -40.62
C ARG A 422 9.00 -12.18 -40.52
N ARG A 423 9.99 -11.34 -40.18
CA ARG A 423 9.84 -9.88 -40.07
C ARG A 423 9.18 -9.32 -41.34
N LYS A 424 7.93 -8.84 -41.25
CA LYS A 424 7.24 -8.13 -42.33
C LYS A 424 7.78 -6.71 -42.62
N ASN A 425 8.91 -6.29 -42.05
CA ASN A 425 9.44 -4.93 -42.23
C ASN A 425 10.97 -4.88 -42.36
N ARG A 426 11.52 -5.51 -43.41
CA ARG A 426 12.94 -5.37 -43.78
C ARG A 426 13.23 -4.11 -44.63
N LYS A 427 12.21 -3.46 -45.21
CA LYS A 427 12.37 -2.28 -46.08
C LYS A 427 12.60 -0.94 -45.37
N LYS A 428 12.35 -0.81 -44.06
CA LYS A 428 12.46 0.50 -43.36
C LYS A 428 13.84 0.81 -42.76
N TYR A 429 14.71 -0.19 -42.60
CA TYR A 429 16.04 -0.03 -41.99
C TYR A 429 17.21 -0.02 -42.99
N TYR A 430 16.97 -0.41 -44.26
CA TYR A 430 17.99 -0.37 -45.31
C TYR A 430 17.97 0.92 -46.15
N ILE A 431 16.96 1.77 -45.99
CA ILE A 431 16.85 3.06 -46.72
C ILE A 431 17.53 4.20 -45.93
N LYS A 432 17.65 4.10 -44.60
CA LYS A 432 18.31 5.13 -43.77
C LYS A 432 19.84 5.02 -43.65
N GLY A 433 20.44 4.04 -44.32
CA GLY A 433 21.89 3.76 -44.31
C GLY A 433 22.57 3.94 -45.67
N LYS A 434 21.86 4.44 -46.69
CA LYS A 434 22.40 4.66 -48.05
C LYS A 434 22.43 6.14 -48.50
N GLU A 435 22.10 7.09 -47.62
CA GLU A 435 22.19 8.54 -47.90
C GLU A 435 23.41 9.24 -47.26
N LYS A 436 24.44 8.48 -46.89
CA LYS A 436 25.78 9.04 -46.62
C LYS A 436 26.85 8.19 -47.27
N GLN A 437 26.85 8.22 -48.60
CA GLN A 437 28.04 7.97 -49.41
C GLN A 437 28.13 9.18 -50.35
N LEU A 438 28.69 10.27 -49.82
CA LEU A 438 29.22 11.34 -50.64
C LEU A 438 30.32 10.72 -51.50
N SER A 439 30.20 10.89 -52.82
CA SER A 439 31.14 10.37 -53.80
C SER A 439 32.50 11.02 -53.63
N LEU A 440 33.54 10.20 -53.80
CA LEU A 440 34.96 10.59 -53.88
C LEU A 440 35.29 11.28 -55.22
N ASP A 441 34.29 11.65 -56.02
CA ASP A 441 34.42 12.32 -57.32
C ASP A 441 34.20 13.84 -57.23
N SER A 442 34.29 14.43 -56.04
CA SER A 442 34.20 15.88 -55.82
C SER A 442 35.50 16.54 -55.32
N LEU A 443 36.62 15.80 -55.39
CA LEU A 443 37.95 16.25 -54.94
C LEU A 443 39.09 15.85 -55.90
N ILE A 444 38.84 15.94 -57.21
CA ILE A 444 39.88 16.17 -58.23
C ILE A 444 39.59 17.52 -58.89
#